data_AF-A0A1H7W8M9-F1
#
_entry.id   AF-A0A1H7W8M9-F1
#
_cell.length_a   1.000
_cell.length_b   1.000
_cell.length_c   1.000
_cell.angle_alpha   90.00
_cell.angle_beta   90.00
_cell.angle_gamma   90.00
#
_symmetry.space_group_name_H-M   'P 1'
#
loop_
_entity.id
_entity.type
_entity.pdbx_description
1 polymer ?
#
loop_
_entity_poly.entity_id
_entity_poly.type
_entity_poly.pdbx_seq_one_letter_code
_entity_poly.pdbx_strand_id
1 'polypeptide(L)'
;MSNIHKFTDHDKTEQGQKAIALGIKNKQSSSEVDYDYTVQDAADFSWPDINPDLIGHIEPWLCYDKKNDGTTGGWVDLNQFANGQERKLNACLQTLGFPEVLNTDSDSARNILNEIKNSENFEVVAQRYGFKNNQHFSSEDHVASVLIKIEKAEGKAFDAADDFLKEQKVKLDAQMDSHIEAASEGGLLDPINGIDMETWAAANSKIAGGMDSEEVLKVVGTEKPIWDEVSAEWTARMSQDTTFAISKVYSDAFLNSNIGKFAIVETNETSETNTKTNGSALEKVSEDFELYIKIMCHQNMGAAQGKDAASILNEYGLNVTDWSSVGAQWSTKMATDTRMAMKMGELMEKYNAEFATAGAGDDIDF
;
A
#
# COMPACT_ATOMS: atom_id res chain seq x y z
N MET A 1 -18.00 -14.67 -11.19
CA MET A 1 -19.22 -14.83 -12.01
C MET A 1 -18.80 -15.39 -13.36
N SER A 2 -19.51 -16.38 -13.90
CA SER A 2 -19.20 -16.98 -15.19
C SER A 2 -19.60 -16.00 -16.30
N ASN A 3 -18.61 -15.46 -17.03
CA ASN A 3 -18.84 -14.55 -18.17
C ASN A 3 -19.20 -15.32 -19.45
N ILE A 4 -19.91 -16.45 -19.33
CA ILE A 4 -20.29 -17.29 -20.47
C ILE A 4 -21.68 -16.87 -20.93
N HIS A 5 -21.75 -16.17 -22.07
CA HIS A 5 -23.02 -15.89 -22.73
C HIS A 5 -23.43 -17.10 -23.57
N LYS A 6 -24.61 -17.68 -23.28
CA LYS A 6 -25.19 -18.77 -24.07
C LYS A 6 -26.01 -18.16 -25.20
N PHE A 7 -25.51 -18.22 -26.43
CA PHE A 7 -26.20 -17.71 -27.61
C PHE A 7 -26.97 -18.83 -28.35
N THR A 8 -28.07 -18.49 -29.03
CA THR A 8 -28.83 -19.39 -29.94
C THR A 8 -29.16 -18.64 -31.23
N ASP A 9 -29.48 -19.32 -32.33
CA ASP A 9 -29.92 -18.68 -33.60
C ASP A 9 -31.19 -17.81 -33.47
N HIS A 10 -31.79 -17.76 -32.28
CA HIS A 10 -32.98 -16.99 -31.95
C HIS A 10 -32.74 -15.95 -30.87
N ASP A 11 -31.51 -15.76 -30.41
CA ASP A 11 -31.24 -14.81 -29.34
C ASP A 11 -31.32 -13.37 -29.89
N LYS A 12 -32.24 -12.63 -29.25
CA LYS A 12 -32.71 -11.29 -29.63
C LYS A 12 -31.96 -10.18 -28.92
N THR A 13 -30.97 -10.51 -28.09
CA THR A 13 -30.04 -9.52 -27.57
C THR A 13 -29.33 -8.85 -28.76
N GLU A 14 -28.90 -7.60 -28.56
CA GLU A 14 -28.22 -6.86 -29.61
C GLU A 14 -26.96 -7.58 -30.07
N GLN A 15 -26.22 -8.16 -29.12
CA GLN A 15 -25.04 -9.00 -29.35
C GLN A 15 -25.40 -10.23 -30.19
N GLY A 16 -26.53 -10.83 -29.88
CA GLY A 16 -26.99 -12.02 -30.54
C GLY A 16 -27.40 -11.84 -32.00
N GLN A 17 -28.14 -10.78 -32.27
CA GLN A 17 -28.55 -10.44 -33.64
C GLN A 17 -27.35 -10.09 -34.53
N LYS A 18 -26.27 -9.51 -33.96
CA LYS A 18 -25.03 -9.21 -34.68
C LYS A 18 -24.22 -10.47 -35.01
N ALA A 19 -24.13 -11.45 -34.11
CA ALA A 19 -23.49 -12.75 -34.39
C ALA A 19 -24.18 -13.49 -35.55
N ILE A 20 -25.52 -13.46 -35.59
CA ILE A 20 -26.31 -13.99 -36.72
C ILE A 20 -25.99 -13.24 -38.03
N ALA A 21 -25.87 -11.91 -37.97
CA ALA A 21 -25.59 -11.07 -39.14
C ALA A 21 -24.20 -11.33 -39.76
N LEU A 22 -23.21 -11.71 -38.95
CA LEU A 22 -21.86 -12.10 -39.40
C LEU A 22 -21.80 -13.50 -40.03
N GLY A 23 -22.93 -14.20 -40.13
CA GLY A 23 -22.99 -15.50 -40.80
C GLY A 23 -22.51 -16.66 -39.92
N ILE A 24 -22.37 -16.44 -38.61
CA ILE A 24 -22.08 -17.49 -37.62
C ILE A 24 -23.33 -18.36 -37.51
N LYS A 25 -23.36 -19.46 -38.28
CA LYS A 25 -24.51 -20.35 -38.40
C LYS A 25 -24.32 -21.64 -37.63
N ASN A 26 -25.34 -22.03 -36.89
CA ASN A 26 -25.55 -23.38 -36.37
C ASN A 26 -25.57 -24.42 -37.50
N LYS A 27 -24.64 -25.38 -37.49
CA LYS A 27 -24.69 -26.56 -38.37
C LYS A 27 -25.42 -27.72 -37.68
N GLN A 28 -26.75 -27.61 -37.71
CA GLN A 28 -27.80 -28.64 -37.60
C GLN A 28 -28.01 -29.50 -36.33
N SER A 29 -29.20 -29.25 -35.76
CA SER A 29 -30.35 -30.18 -35.58
C SER A 29 -30.38 -31.25 -34.49
N SER A 30 -29.69 -31.06 -33.37
CA SER A 30 -30.08 -31.71 -32.11
C SER A 30 -29.77 -30.80 -30.93
N SER A 31 -30.53 -30.94 -29.85
CA SER A 31 -30.61 -30.04 -28.69
C SER A 31 -29.32 -29.83 -27.87
N GLU A 32 -28.19 -30.36 -28.33
CA GLU A 32 -26.84 -30.06 -27.83
C GLU A 32 -25.93 -29.99 -29.05
N VAL A 33 -25.27 -28.86 -29.28
CA VAL A 33 -24.41 -28.64 -30.45
C VAL A 33 -23.05 -28.13 -29.99
N ASP A 34 -22.01 -28.83 -30.45
CA ASP A 34 -20.63 -28.37 -30.46
C ASP A 34 -20.32 -27.70 -31.78
N TYR A 35 -19.53 -26.66 -31.70
CA TYR A 35 -19.10 -25.90 -32.85
C TYR A 35 -17.57 -25.87 -32.86
N ASP A 36 -16.99 -26.16 -34.03
CA ASP A 36 -15.56 -26.03 -34.28
C ASP A 36 -15.29 -24.63 -34.85
N TYR A 37 -14.69 -23.77 -34.04
CA TYR A 37 -14.53 -22.35 -34.32
C TYR A 37 -13.08 -21.93 -34.55
N THR A 38 -12.14 -22.86 -34.43
CA THR A 38 -10.72 -22.65 -34.77
C THR A 38 -10.50 -22.47 -36.28
N VAL A 39 -11.53 -22.76 -37.09
CA VAL A 39 -11.53 -22.72 -38.56
C VAL A 39 -12.50 -21.68 -39.15
N GLN A 40 -13.07 -20.78 -38.33
CA GLN A 40 -13.94 -19.70 -38.82
C GLN A 40 -13.09 -18.54 -39.37
N ASP A 41 -13.48 -18.01 -40.54
CA ASP A 41 -12.78 -16.91 -41.24
C ASP A 41 -12.67 -15.60 -40.42
N ALA A 42 -13.33 -15.51 -39.25
CA ALA A 42 -13.32 -14.34 -38.36
C ALA A 42 -12.54 -14.55 -37.04
N ALA A 43 -11.88 -15.70 -36.84
CA ALA A 43 -11.06 -15.93 -35.64
C ALA A 43 -9.76 -15.10 -35.70
N ASP A 44 -9.80 -13.88 -35.16
CA ASP A 44 -8.66 -12.95 -35.15
C ASP A 44 -7.73 -13.18 -33.94
N PHE A 45 -6.64 -13.90 -34.18
CA PHE A 45 -5.55 -14.11 -33.22
C PHE A 45 -4.41 -13.08 -33.37
N SER A 46 -4.64 -11.94 -34.04
CA SER A 46 -3.64 -10.87 -34.16
C SER A 46 -3.56 -9.97 -32.91
N TRP A 47 -4.54 -10.07 -32.00
CA TRP A 47 -4.56 -9.40 -30.70
C TRP A 47 -4.19 -7.91 -30.74
N PRO A 48 -4.86 -7.07 -31.56
CA PRO A 48 -4.49 -5.67 -31.65
C PRO A 48 -4.87 -4.91 -30.37
N ASP A 49 -4.11 -3.87 -30.05
CA ASP A 49 -4.59 -2.85 -29.11
C ASP A 49 -5.85 -2.18 -29.69
N ILE A 50 -6.83 -1.91 -28.83
CA ILE A 50 -8.04 -1.16 -29.18
C ILE A 50 -8.03 0.19 -28.46
N ASN A 51 -8.65 1.19 -29.08
CA ASN A 51 -8.84 2.49 -28.43
C ASN A 51 -9.68 2.31 -27.15
N PRO A 52 -9.21 2.75 -25.96
CA PRO A 52 -9.96 2.69 -24.72
C PRO A 52 -11.36 3.29 -24.77
N ASP A 53 -11.57 4.37 -25.54
CA ASP A 53 -12.88 5.02 -25.70
C ASP A 53 -13.91 4.15 -26.42
N LEU A 54 -13.43 3.07 -27.06
CA LEU A 54 -14.25 2.14 -27.79
C LEU A 54 -14.43 0.81 -27.04
N ILE A 55 -13.85 0.65 -25.84
CA ILE A 55 -14.15 -0.47 -24.93
C ILE A 55 -15.67 -0.54 -24.68
N GLY A 56 -16.28 -1.71 -24.83
CA GLY A 56 -17.74 -1.89 -24.77
C GLY A 56 -18.50 -1.48 -26.04
N HIS A 57 -17.81 -0.92 -27.04
CA HIS A 57 -18.37 -0.48 -28.32
C HIS A 57 -17.74 -1.17 -29.55
N ILE A 58 -16.51 -1.68 -29.46
CA ILE A 58 -15.91 -2.61 -30.46
C ILE A 58 -15.97 -4.05 -29.96
N GLU A 59 -15.98 -4.99 -30.91
CA GLU A 59 -16.07 -6.43 -30.70
C GLU A 59 -14.76 -7.14 -31.10
N PRO A 60 -13.97 -7.65 -30.15
CA PRO A 60 -13.08 -8.76 -30.44
C PRO A 60 -13.43 -9.96 -29.57
N TRP A 61 -14.18 -10.87 -30.16
CA TRP A 61 -14.54 -12.15 -29.55
C TRP A 61 -13.36 -13.12 -29.64
N LEU A 62 -13.00 -13.81 -28.53
CA LEU A 62 -12.30 -15.09 -28.64
C LEU A 62 -13.27 -16.23 -28.36
N CYS A 63 -13.29 -17.21 -29.27
CA CYS A 63 -13.98 -18.48 -29.10
C CYS A 63 -12.98 -19.56 -28.68
N TYR A 64 -13.36 -20.45 -27.74
CA TYR A 64 -12.52 -21.58 -27.33
C TYR A 64 -13.27 -22.92 -27.32
N ASP A 65 -12.51 -24.01 -27.47
CA ASP A 65 -13.00 -25.37 -27.73
C ASP A 65 -13.81 -26.00 -26.59
N LYS A 66 -14.67 -26.96 -26.94
CA LYS A 66 -15.27 -27.91 -26.01
C LYS A 66 -14.20 -28.85 -25.46
N LYS A 67 -14.19 -29.11 -24.14
CA LYS A 67 -13.36 -30.18 -23.58
C LYS A 67 -13.98 -31.56 -23.84
N ASN A 68 -13.13 -32.59 -23.90
CA ASN A 68 -13.55 -34.00 -24.06
C ASN A 68 -14.45 -34.53 -22.93
N ASP A 69 -14.60 -33.80 -21.83
CA ASP A 69 -15.42 -34.14 -20.67
C ASP A 69 -16.89 -33.69 -20.78
N GLY A 70 -17.27 -33.08 -21.92
CA GLY A 70 -18.65 -32.63 -22.16
C GLY A 70 -18.93 -31.18 -21.77
N THR A 71 -17.97 -30.42 -21.27
CA THR A 71 -18.17 -29.00 -20.93
C THR A 71 -18.23 -28.11 -22.19
N THR A 72 -19.36 -27.43 -22.41
CA THR A 72 -19.61 -26.52 -23.57
C THR A 72 -18.51 -25.47 -23.75
N GLY A 73 -18.00 -25.32 -24.98
CA GLY A 73 -17.20 -24.16 -25.40
C GLY A 73 -17.95 -22.84 -25.22
N GLY A 74 -17.21 -21.73 -25.20
CA GLY A 74 -17.75 -20.41 -24.83
C GLY A 74 -17.08 -19.22 -25.51
N TRP A 75 -17.66 -18.05 -25.27
CA TRP A 75 -17.12 -16.75 -25.66
C TRP A 75 -16.34 -16.15 -24.50
N VAL A 76 -15.13 -15.64 -24.75
CA VAL A 76 -14.47 -14.75 -23.79
C VAL A 76 -14.85 -13.33 -24.16
N ASP A 77 -15.58 -12.66 -23.27
CA ASP A 77 -15.77 -11.21 -23.36
C ASP A 77 -14.44 -10.51 -23.06
N LEU A 78 -13.76 -10.11 -24.13
CA LEU A 78 -12.52 -9.36 -24.09
C LEU A 78 -12.77 -7.84 -24.18
N ASN A 79 -14.03 -7.39 -24.23
CA ASN A 79 -14.42 -5.97 -24.33
C ASN A 79 -14.15 -5.18 -23.03
N GLN A 80 -13.41 -5.75 -22.10
CA GLN A 80 -12.95 -5.10 -20.87
C GLN A 80 -11.45 -4.75 -20.93
N PHE A 81 -10.74 -5.13 -22.00
CA PHE A 81 -9.29 -4.94 -22.13
C PHE A 81 -8.96 -4.16 -23.40
N ALA A 82 -8.40 -2.95 -23.26
CA ALA A 82 -7.87 -2.20 -24.42
C ALA A 82 -6.59 -2.84 -24.98
N ASN A 83 -5.76 -3.41 -24.11
CA ASN A 83 -4.46 -3.91 -24.46
C ASN A 83 -4.55 -5.31 -25.11
N GLY A 84 -3.96 -5.45 -26.29
CA GLY A 84 -3.94 -6.67 -27.07
C GLY A 84 -3.26 -7.85 -26.35
N GLN A 85 -2.17 -7.58 -25.63
CA GLN A 85 -1.47 -8.60 -24.84
C GLN A 85 -2.33 -9.08 -23.67
N GLU A 86 -2.99 -8.19 -22.93
CA GLU A 86 -3.93 -8.59 -21.88
C GLU A 86 -5.09 -9.43 -22.45
N ARG A 87 -5.59 -9.05 -23.63
CA ARG A 87 -6.62 -9.81 -24.33
C ARG A 87 -6.14 -11.24 -24.62
N LYS A 88 -4.96 -11.38 -25.25
CA LYS A 88 -4.32 -12.68 -25.54
C LYS A 88 -4.20 -13.54 -24.29
N LEU A 89 -3.66 -12.98 -23.21
CA LEU A 89 -3.40 -13.71 -21.98
C LEU A 89 -4.69 -14.13 -21.27
N ASN A 90 -5.71 -13.27 -21.20
CA ASN A 90 -7.01 -13.68 -20.64
C ASN A 90 -7.64 -14.82 -21.44
N ALA A 91 -7.55 -14.76 -22.77
CA ALA A 91 -8.06 -15.80 -23.64
C ALA A 91 -7.29 -17.13 -23.48
N CYS A 92 -5.97 -17.07 -23.34
CA CYS A 92 -5.11 -18.20 -23.02
C CYS A 92 -5.57 -18.92 -21.74
N LEU A 93 -5.77 -18.17 -20.65
CA LEU A 93 -6.17 -18.75 -19.36
C LEU A 93 -7.56 -19.40 -19.42
N GLN A 94 -8.51 -18.80 -20.13
CA GLN A 94 -9.83 -19.39 -20.31
C GLN A 94 -9.77 -20.69 -21.11
N THR A 95 -8.93 -20.72 -22.15
CA THR A 95 -8.78 -21.87 -23.05
C THR A 95 -8.05 -23.03 -22.36
N LEU A 96 -6.92 -22.76 -21.73
CA LEU A 96 -6.05 -23.80 -21.16
C LEU A 96 -6.41 -24.18 -19.72
N GLY A 97 -7.17 -23.30 -19.05
CA GLY A 97 -7.61 -23.42 -17.66
C GLY A 97 -6.52 -23.08 -16.66
N PHE A 98 -6.90 -22.79 -15.42
CA PHE A 98 -5.94 -22.53 -14.35
C PHE A 98 -5.25 -23.84 -13.91
N PRO A 99 -3.92 -23.89 -13.77
CA PRO A 99 -3.21 -25.10 -13.32
C PRO A 99 -3.63 -25.50 -11.89
N GLU A 100 -4.05 -26.75 -11.70
CA GLU A 100 -4.52 -27.25 -10.40
C GLU A 100 -3.44 -27.24 -9.32
N VAL A 101 -2.17 -27.39 -9.69
CA VAL A 101 -1.03 -27.36 -8.74
C VAL A 101 -0.90 -26.01 -8.02
N LEU A 102 -1.46 -24.95 -8.60
CA LEU A 102 -1.47 -23.62 -8.02
C LEU A 102 -2.68 -23.38 -7.10
N ASN A 103 -3.57 -24.36 -6.95
CA ASN A 103 -4.63 -24.32 -5.94
C ASN A 103 -4.08 -24.72 -4.56
N THR A 104 -3.07 -23.98 -4.13
CA THR A 104 -2.33 -24.13 -2.88
C THR A 104 -2.22 -22.76 -2.21
N ASP A 105 -1.54 -22.68 -1.07
CA ASP A 105 -1.20 -21.40 -0.45
C ASP A 105 -0.35 -20.49 -1.37
N SER A 106 -0.39 -19.19 -1.10
CA SER A 106 0.24 -18.16 -1.95
C SER A 106 1.76 -18.35 -2.09
N ASP A 107 2.44 -18.84 -1.04
CA ASP A 107 3.89 -18.98 -1.06
C ASP A 107 4.31 -20.17 -1.93
N SER A 108 3.61 -21.29 -1.79
CA SER A 108 3.80 -22.45 -2.67
C SER A 108 3.54 -22.11 -4.14
N ALA A 109 2.47 -21.36 -4.43
CA ALA A 109 2.17 -20.93 -5.80
C ALA A 109 3.26 -20.02 -6.38
N ARG A 110 3.77 -19.07 -5.59
CA ARG A 110 4.88 -18.18 -5.98
C ARG A 110 6.18 -18.93 -6.21
N ASN A 111 6.51 -19.90 -5.35
CA ASN A 111 7.70 -20.72 -5.49
C ASN A 111 7.70 -21.51 -6.80
N ILE A 112 6.55 -22.10 -7.17
CA ILE A 112 6.39 -22.80 -8.45
C ILE A 112 6.62 -21.84 -9.63
N LEU A 113 6.00 -20.66 -9.60
CA LEU A 113 6.13 -19.66 -10.66
C LEU A 113 7.58 -19.15 -10.78
N ASN A 114 8.26 -18.96 -9.66
CA ASN A 114 9.67 -18.56 -9.62
C ASN A 114 10.60 -19.67 -10.16
N GLU A 115 10.34 -20.93 -9.83
CA GLU A 115 11.09 -22.07 -10.40
C GLU A 115 10.96 -22.11 -11.93
N ILE A 116 9.73 -21.95 -12.43
CA ILE A 116 9.46 -21.92 -13.88
C ILE A 116 10.20 -20.76 -14.54
N LYS A 117 10.06 -19.55 -13.99
CA LYS A 117 10.66 -18.31 -14.55
C LYS A 117 12.18 -18.35 -14.60
N ASN A 118 12.82 -18.98 -13.61
CA ASN A 118 14.27 -19.04 -13.48
C ASN A 118 14.88 -20.30 -14.11
N SER A 119 14.08 -21.17 -14.73
CA SER A 119 14.57 -22.39 -15.34
C SER A 119 15.21 -22.14 -16.70
N GLU A 120 16.38 -22.75 -16.94
CA GLU A 120 16.99 -22.82 -18.28
C GLU A 120 16.15 -23.64 -19.27
N ASN A 121 15.28 -24.53 -18.77
CA ASN A 121 14.40 -25.37 -19.58
C ASN A 121 12.93 -25.08 -19.25
N PHE A 122 12.55 -23.82 -19.47
CA PHE A 122 11.23 -23.25 -19.17
C PHE A 122 10.08 -24.18 -19.54
N GLU A 123 10.03 -24.65 -20.79
CA GLU A 123 8.92 -25.47 -21.30
C GLU A 123 8.76 -26.76 -20.51
N VAL A 124 9.86 -27.47 -20.23
CA VAL A 124 9.83 -28.74 -19.49
C VAL A 124 9.38 -28.52 -18.05
N VAL A 125 9.82 -27.44 -17.40
CA VAL A 125 9.44 -27.12 -16.02
C VAL A 125 7.99 -26.65 -15.95
N ALA A 126 7.55 -25.80 -16.88
CA ALA A 126 6.15 -25.35 -16.97
C ALA A 126 5.21 -26.56 -17.15
N GLN A 127 5.51 -27.46 -18.09
CA GLN A 127 4.70 -28.66 -18.32
C GLN A 127 4.67 -29.61 -17.11
N ARG A 128 5.78 -29.75 -16.37
CA ARG A 128 5.83 -30.52 -15.12
C ARG A 128 4.79 -30.03 -14.10
N TYR A 129 4.58 -28.72 -14.05
CA TYR A 129 3.59 -28.07 -13.17
C TYR A 129 2.20 -27.96 -13.81
N GLY A 130 1.94 -28.66 -14.92
CA GLY A 130 0.61 -28.72 -15.53
C GLY A 130 0.26 -27.48 -16.34
N PHE A 131 1.22 -26.60 -16.65
CA PHE A 131 1.04 -25.60 -17.69
C PHE A 131 1.01 -26.28 -19.06
N LYS A 132 0.03 -25.88 -19.84
CA LYS A 132 -0.28 -26.42 -21.17
C LYS A 132 0.12 -25.42 -22.26
N ASN A 133 0.23 -25.94 -23.48
CA ASN A 133 0.29 -25.16 -24.71
C ASN A 133 -0.74 -25.74 -25.70
N ASN A 134 -1.00 -25.02 -26.79
CA ASN A 134 -1.71 -25.53 -27.96
C ASN A 134 -1.23 -24.80 -29.23
N GLN A 135 -1.95 -24.97 -30.34
CA GLN A 135 -1.60 -24.33 -31.62
C GLN A 135 -1.69 -22.79 -31.60
N HIS A 136 -2.34 -22.19 -30.59
CA HIS A 136 -2.59 -20.73 -30.49
C HIS A 136 -1.85 -20.07 -29.32
N PHE A 137 -1.47 -20.83 -28.30
CA PHE A 137 -0.86 -20.32 -27.06
C PHE A 137 0.34 -21.16 -26.67
N SER A 138 1.47 -20.49 -26.38
CA SER A 138 2.64 -21.16 -25.84
C SER A 138 2.51 -21.38 -24.32
N SER A 139 3.43 -22.15 -23.72
CA SER A 139 3.47 -22.28 -22.26
C SER A 139 3.85 -20.96 -21.59
N GLU A 140 4.63 -20.09 -22.24
CA GLU A 140 4.93 -18.73 -21.75
C GLU A 140 3.66 -17.90 -21.67
N ASP A 141 2.80 -17.96 -22.70
CA ASP A 141 1.51 -17.27 -22.68
C ASP A 141 0.64 -17.79 -21.52
N HIS A 142 0.65 -19.10 -21.27
CA HIS A 142 -0.11 -19.69 -20.20
C HIS A 142 0.42 -19.28 -18.82
N VAL A 143 1.73 -19.31 -18.61
CA VAL A 143 2.37 -18.83 -17.37
C VAL A 143 2.08 -17.34 -17.14
N ALA A 144 2.27 -16.50 -18.16
CA ALA A 144 1.97 -15.07 -18.08
C ALA A 144 0.49 -14.80 -17.78
N SER A 145 -0.43 -15.59 -18.34
CA SER A 145 -1.85 -15.44 -18.07
C SER A 145 -2.25 -15.75 -16.62
N VAL A 146 -1.60 -16.76 -16.03
CA VAL A 146 -1.78 -17.13 -14.63
C VAL A 146 -1.20 -16.05 -13.71
N LEU A 147 0.00 -15.53 -14.02
CA LEU A 147 0.63 -14.45 -13.27
C LEU A 147 -0.27 -13.22 -13.17
N ILE A 148 -0.79 -12.73 -14.30
CA ILE A 148 -1.71 -11.59 -14.32
C ILE A 148 -2.97 -11.87 -13.49
N LYS A 149 -3.47 -13.11 -13.51
CA LYS A 149 -4.66 -13.49 -12.72
C LYS A 149 -4.38 -13.44 -11.22
N ILE A 150 -3.22 -13.94 -10.79
CA ILE A 150 -2.77 -13.92 -9.40
C ILE A 150 -2.54 -12.48 -8.94
N GLU A 151 -1.76 -11.69 -9.70
CA GLU A 151 -1.49 -10.27 -9.40
C GLU A 151 -2.79 -9.46 -9.26
N LYS A 152 -3.77 -9.67 -10.15
CA LYS A 152 -5.09 -9.02 -10.05
C LYS A 152 -5.89 -9.49 -8.84
N ALA A 153 -5.76 -10.75 -8.42
CA ALA A 153 -6.43 -11.27 -7.23
C ALA A 153 -5.79 -10.74 -5.95
N GLU A 154 -4.46 -10.73 -5.87
CA GLU A 154 -3.69 -10.14 -4.78
C GLU A 154 -3.99 -8.65 -4.65
N GLY A 155 -3.96 -7.91 -5.77
CA GLY A 155 -4.31 -6.48 -5.80
C GLY A 155 -5.67 -6.19 -5.16
N LYS A 156 -6.71 -6.95 -5.54
CA LYS A 156 -8.05 -6.83 -4.95
C LYS A 156 -8.10 -7.21 -3.47
N ALA A 157 -7.33 -8.21 -3.05
CA ALA A 157 -7.26 -8.61 -1.66
C ALA A 157 -6.62 -7.50 -0.80
N PHE A 158 -5.55 -6.87 -1.29
CA PHE A 158 -4.94 -5.71 -0.66
C PHE A 158 -5.89 -4.53 -0.61
N ASP A 159 -6.58 -4.20 -1.72
CA ASP A 159 -7.54 -3.09 -1.72
C ASP A 159 -8.67 -3.32 -0.70
N ALA A 160 -9.18 -4.56 -0.60
CA ALA A 160 -10.19 -4.91 0.40
C ALA A 160 -9.64 -4.84 1.84
N ALA A 161 -8.39 -5.23 2.06
CA ALA A 161 -7.74 -5.10 3.35
C ALA A 161 -7.51 -3.63 3.73
N ASP A 162 -7.07 -2.79 2.79
CA ASP A 162 -6.88 -1.36 2.98
C ASP A 162 -8.22 -0.67 3.30
N ASP A 163 -9.30 -1.02 2.59
CA ASP A 163 -10.64 -0.50 2.87
C ASP A 163 -11.12 -0.91 4.27
N PHE A 164 -10.88 -2.16 4.67
CA PHE A 164 -11.17 -2.61 6.03
C PHE A 164 -10.36 -1.85 7.09
N LEU A 165 -9.05 -1.66 6.88
CA LEU A 165 -8.20 -0.90 7.81
C LEU A 165 -8.64 0.56 7.93
N LYS A 166 -9.00 1.21 6.81
CA LYS A 166 -9.56 2.57 6.83
C LYS A 166 -10.85 2.62 7.64
N GLU A 167 -11.75 1.65 7.48
CA GLU A 167 -12.98 1.58 8.25
C GLU A 167 -12.71 1.39 9.75
N GLN A 168 -11.77 0.50 10.12
CA GLN A 168 -11.37 0.30 11.51
C GLN A 168 -10.69 1.54 12.10
N LYS A 169 -9.84 2.22 11.32
CA LYS A 169 -9.20 3.46 11.73
C LYS A 169 -10.24 4.53 12.06
N VAL A 170 -11.25 4.73 11.21
CA VAL A 170 -12.34 5.68 11.49
C VAL A 170 -13.06 5.35 12.80
N LYS A 171 -13.33 4.07 13.08
CA LYS A 171 -13.96 3.65 14.34
C LYS A 171 -13.06 3.89 15.55
N LEU A 172 -11.77 3.59 15.43
CA LEU A 172 -10.79 3.81 16.48
C LEU A 172 -10.60 5.31 16.77
N ASP A 173 -10.50 6.13 15.73
CA ASP A 173 -10.41 7.58 15.84
C ASP A 173 -11.66 8.15 16.53
N ALA A 174 -12.87 7.71 16.14
CA ALA A 174 -14.11 8.12 16.80
C ALA A 174 -14.20 7.65 18.27
N GLN A 175 -13.70 6.45 18.57
CA GLN A 175 -13.61 5.97 19.96
C GLN A 175 -12.63 6.83 20.78
N MET A 176 -11.49 7.20 20.19
CA MET A 176 -10.51 8.08 20.83
C MET A 176 -11.10 9.48 21.07
N ASP A 177 -11.82 10.04 20.10
CA ASP A 177 -12.51 11.33 20.26
C ASP A 177 -13.51 11.29 21.42
N SER A 178 -14.27 10.19 21.55
CA SER A 178 -15.17 9.98 22.69
C SER A 178 -14.44 9.86 24.03
N HIS A 179 -13.26 9.23 24.06
CA HIS A 179 -12.42 9.19 25.26
C HIS A 179 -11.88 10.58 25.64
N ILE A 180 -11.49 11.39 24.65
CA ILE A 180 -11.06 12.78 24.87
C ILE A 180 -12.22 13.62 25.40
N GLU A 181 -13.42 13.50 24.83
CA GLU A 181 -14.62 14.20 25.30
C GLU A 181 -14.93 13.83 26.76
N ALA A 182 -14.94 12.53 27.08
CA ALA A 182 -15.16 12.06 28.44
C ALA A 182 -14.06 12.52 29.43
N ALA A 183 -12.80 12.55 29.00
CA ALA A 183 -11.70 13.09 29.80
C ALA A 183 -11.86 14.59 30.06
N SER A 184 -12.32 15.35 29.07
CA SER A 184 -12.65 16.77 29.22
C SER A 184 -13.81 16.98 30.19
N GLU A 185 -14.93 16.27 30.01
CA GLU A 185 -16.09 16.36 30.91
C GLU A 185 -15.78 15.92 32.35
N GLY A 186 -14.89 14.94 32.50
CA GLY A 186 -14.41 14.44 33.79
C GLY A 186 -13.39 15.35 34.49
N GLY A 187 -13.01 16.48 33.87
CA GLY A 187 -12.02 17.42 34.41
C GLY A 187 -10.57 16.93 34.32
N LEU A 188 -10.33 15.81 33.64
CA LEU A 188 -8.98 15.26 33.49
C LEU A 188 -8.09 16.16 32.61
N LEU A 189 -8.71 16.88 31.68
CA LEU A 189 -8.06 17.88 30.82
C LEU A 189 -8.20 19.32 31.35
N ASP A 190 -8.69 19.53 32.58
CA ASP A 190 -8.79 20.87 33.16
C ASP A 190 -7.40 21.50 33.31
N PRO A 191 -7.22 22.79 32.94
CA PRO A 191 -5.94 23.48 33.07
C PRO A 191 -5.38 23.46 34.50
N ILE A 192 -4.08 23.20 34.63
CA ILE A 192 -3.39 23.22 35.93
C ILE A 192 -2.68 24.57 36.04
N ASN A 193 -2.98 25.35 37.08
CA ASN A 193 -2.48 26.72 37.24
C ASN A 193 -2.66 27.61 35.98
N GLY A 194 -3.75 27.39 35.23
CA GLY A 194 -4.05 28.13 34.00
C GLY A 194 -3.23 27.73 32.77
N ILE A 195 -2.48 26.62 32.85
CA ILE A 195 -1.76 26.02 31.72
C ILE A 195 -2.53 24.78 31.27
N ASP A 196 -3.10 24.87 30.06
CA ASP A 196 -3.75 23.74 29.39
C ASP A 196 -2.74 22.71 28.86
N MET A 197 -3.25 21.52 28.49
CA MET A 197 -2.43 20.41 28.01
C MET A 197 -1.67 20.78 26.73
N GLU A 198 -2.34 21.47 25.81
CA GLU A 198 -1.77 21.86 24.52
C GLU A 198 -0.62 22.85 24.68
N THR A 199 -0.75 23.85 25.56
CA THR A 199 0.34 24.79 25.89
C THR A 199 1.51 24.06 26.54
N TRP A 200 1.23 23.15 27.48
CA TRP A 200 2.27 22.37 28.14
C TRP A 200 3.01 21.45 27.15
N ALA A 201 2.29 20.76 26.27
CA ALA A 201 2.85 19.89 25.24
C ALA A 201 3.68 20.67 24.20
N ALA A 202 3.15 21.79 23.70
CA ALA A 202 3.88 22.66 22.77
C ALA A 202 5.17 23.21 23.39
N ALA A 203 5.13 23.64 24.65
CA ALA A 203 6.31 24.08 25.38
C ALA A 203 7.36 22.96 25.54
N ASN A 204 6.95 21.73 25.89
CA ASN A 204 7.86 20.59 25.94
C ASN A 204 8.50 20.28 24.59
N SER A 205 7.74 20.41 23.49
CA SER A 205 8.27 20.26 22.13
C SER A 205 9.31 21.34 21.80
N LYS A 206 9.10 22.60 22.23
CA LYS A 206 10.11 23.67 22.07
C LYS A 206 11.39 23.40 22.86
N ILE A 207 11.27 22.94 24.10
CA ILE A 207 12.43 22.56 24.93
C ILE A 207 13.18 21.40 24.25
N ALA A 208 12.48 20.36 23.80
CA ALA A 208 13.07 19.23 23.09
C ALA A 208 13.72 19.64 21.76
N GLY A 209 13.15 20.64 21.08
CA GLY A 209 13.70 21.27 19.88
C GLY A 209 14.85 22.25 20.14
N GLY A 210 15.29 22.42 21.39
CA GLY A 210 16.47 23.20 21.76
C GLY A 210 16.22 24.66 22.13
N MET A 211 14.96 25.11 22.26
CA MET A 211 14.65 26.43 22.82
C MET A 211 15.04 26.49 24.30
N ASP A 212 15.62 27.63 24.72
CA ASP A 212 16.00 27.82 26.11
C ASP A 212 14.80 27.72 27.05
N SER A 213 14.99 27.06 28.19
CA SER A 213 13.89 26.79 29.12
C SER A 213 13.34 28.08 29.75
N GLU A 214 14.17 29.09 30.02
CA GLU A 214 13.70 30.37 30.57
C GLU A 214 12.90 31.16 29.53
N GLU A 215 13.29 31.08 28.25
CA GLU A 215 12.54 31.67 27.14
C GLU A 215 11.15 31.02 26.99
N VAL A 216 11.08 29.68 27.05
CA VAL A 216 9.83 28.92 27.04
C VAL A 216 8.91 29.35 28.19
N LEU A 217 9.44 29.42 29.42
CA LEU A 217 8.67 29.85 30.60
C LEU A 217 8.11 31.27 30.45
N LYS A 218 8.89 32.18 29.85
CA LYS A 218 8.46 33.55 29.55
C LYS A 218 7.32 33.59 28.53
N VAL A 219 7.39 32.78 27.47
CA VAL A 219 6.30 32.66 26.48
C VAL A 219 5.03 32.11 27.11
N VAL A 220 5.17 31.05 27.92
CA VAL A 220 4.04 30.47 28.66
C VAL A 220 3.47 31.47 29.67
N GLY A 221 4.30 32.38 30.19
CA GLY A 221 3.93 33.36 31.20
C GLY A 221 3.89 32.77 32.60
N THR A 222 4.83 31.87 32.92
CA THR A 222 4.92 31.19 34.21
C THR A 222 6.35 31.24 34.76
N GLU A 223 6.53 30.81 36.01
CA GLU A 223 7.83 30.69 36.67
C GLU A 223 8.18 29.23 36.94
N LYS A 224 9.49 28.94 37.09
CA LYS A 224 9.98 27.57 37.21
C LYS A 224 9.27 26.74 38.30
N PRO A 225 9.02 27.24 39.52
CA PRO A 225 8.31 26.47 40.54
C PRO A 225 6.90 26.05 40.11
N ILE A 226 6.14 26.96 39.49
CA ILE A 226 4.78 26.67 38.99
C ILE A 226 4.85 25.69 37.81
N TRP A 227 5.83 25.84 36.92
CA TRP A 227 6.04 24.93 35.80
C TRP A 227 6.37 23.51 36.24
N ASP A 228 7.26 23.35 37.23
CA ASP A 228 7.64 22.05 37.77
C ASP A 228 6.42 21.35 38.40
N GLU A 229 5.57 22.09 39.13
CA GLU A 229 4.32 21.59 39.71
C GLU A 229 3.32 21.15 38.63
N VAL A 230 3.09 22.01 37.63
CA VAL A 230 2.21 21.72 36.48
C VAL A 230 2.68 20.48 35.72
N SER A 231 3.99 20.36 35.49
CA SER A 231 4.58 19.23 34.77
C SER A 231 4.45 17.92 35.55
N ALA A 232 4.63 17.96 36.87
CA ALA A 232 4.45 16.80 37.73
C ALA A 232 3.00 16.32 37.74
N GLU A 233 2.04 17.24 37.82
CA GLU A 233 0.62 16.92 37.82
C GLU A 233 0.15 16.39 36.46
N TRP A 234 0.55 17.01 35.34
CA TRP A 234 0.23 16.46 34.01
C TRP A 234 0.80 15.06 33.81
N THR A 235 2.03 14.82 34.28
CA THR A 235 2.66 13.49 34.26
C THR A 235 1.86 12.49 35.11
N ALA A 236 1.40 12.91 36.29
CA ALA A 236 0.57 12.08 37.15
C ALA A 236 -0.76 11.72 36.48
N ARG A 237 -1.45 12.69 35.88
CA ARG A 237 -2.72 12.46 35.16
C ARG A 237 -2.53 11.51 33.97
N MET A 238 -1.48 11.72 33.17
CA MET A 238 -1.14 10.80 32.07
C MET A 238 -0.87 9.38 32.58
N SER A 239 -0.19 9.22 33.71
CA SER A 239 0.09 7.89 34.27
C SER A 239 -1.17 7.14 34.77
N GLN A 240 -2.25 7.88 35.07
CA GLN A 240 -3.51 7.36 35.57
C GLN A 240 -4.57 7.19 34.48
N ASP A 241 -4.39 7.84 33.32
CA ASP A 241 -5.27 7.72 32.18
C ASP A 241 -5.09 6.35 31.49
N THR A 242 -6.13 5.52 31.57
CA THR A 242 -6.17 4.20 30.92
C THR A 242 -6.78 4.23 29.52
N THR A 243 -7.34 5.38 29.11
CA THR A 243 -8.00 5.58 27.81
C THR A 243 -7.06 6.18 26.77
N PHE A 244 -5.88 6.64 27.18
CA PHE A 244 -4.88 7.34 26.36
C PHE A 244 -5.35 8.69 25.78
N ALA A 245 -6.49 9.21 26.24
CA ALA A 245 -7.02 10.50 25.84
C ALA A 245 -6.02 11.65 26.09
N ILE A 246 -5.42 11.70 27.28
CA ILE A 246 -4.44 12.75 27.61
C ILE A 246 -3.20 12.60 26.73
N SER A 247 -2.71 11.37 26.57
CA SER A 247 -1.54 11.10 25.72
C SER A 247 -1.79 11.50 24.27
N LYS A 248 -3.01 11.29 23.75
CA LYS A 248 -3.38 11.71 22.40
C LYS A 248 -3.34 13.24 22.24
N VAL A 249 -3.97 13.99 23.13
CA VAL A 249 -3.95 15.46 23.10
C VAL A 249 -2.53 16.00 23.25
N TYR A 250 -1.74 15.42 24.17
CA TYR A 250 -0.33 15.75 24.34
C TYR A 250 0.45 15.53 23.05
N SER A 251 0.36 14.33 22.45
CA SER A 251 1.11 13.98 21.24
C SER A 251 0.75 14.88 20.06
N ASP A 252 -0.53 15.19 19.86
CA ASP A 252 -0.97 16.05 18.76
C ASP A 252 -0.42 17.48 18.90
N ALA A 253 -0.46 18.04 20.11
CA ALA A 253 0.08 19.37 20.40
C ALA A 253 1.62 19.41 20.40
N PHE A 254 2.28 18.34 20.84
CA PHE A 254 3.74 18.23 20.80
C PHE A 254 4.25 18.20 19.35
N LEU A 255 3.57 17.47 18.46
CA LEU A 255 3.89 17.41 17.03
C LEU A 255 3.56 18.73 16.32
N ASN A 256 2.53 19.46 16.76
CA ASN A 256 2.16 20.76 16.25
C ASN A 256 2.52 21.89 17.23
N SER A 257 3.79 22.04 17.58
CA SER A 257 4.21 22.95 18.66
C SER A 257 4.14 24.45 18.33
N ASN A 258 3.75 24.82 17.10
CA ASN A 258 3.51 26.20 16.68
C ASN A 258 2.04 26.62 16.90
N ILE A 259 1.47 26.27 18.05
CA ILE A 259 0.08 26.56 18.42
C ILE A 259 0.01 27.46 19.65
N GLY A 260 -1.17 28.05 19.87
CA GLY A 260 -1.46 28.86 21.05
C GLY A 260 -0.42 29.95 21.27
N LYS A 261 0.19 29.98 22.46
CA LYS A 261 1.20 30.97 22.85
C LYS A 261 2.49 30.90 22.02
N PHE A 262 2.77 29.76 21.38
CA PHE A 262 3.95 29.56 20.54
C PHE A 262 3.70 29.83 19.05
N ALA A 263 2.48 30.16 18.63
CA ALA A 263 2.15 30.40 17.22
C ALA A 263 2.84 31.64 16.62
N ILE A 264 3.23 32.60 17.46
CA ILE A 264 3.81 33.91 17.05
C ILE A 264 5.24 34.08 17.60
N VAL A 265 5.78 33.06 18.27
CA VAL A 265 7.18 33.10 18.64
C VAL A 265 7.95 32.85 17.36
N GLU A 266 8.53 33.91 16.80
CA GLU A 266 9.66 33.77 15.89
C GLU A 266 10.68 32.96 16.65
N THR A 267 10.76 31.66 16.34
CA THR A 267 11.87 30.86 16.80
C THR A 267 13.10 31.61 16.35
N ASN A 268 13.95 32.01 17.29
CA ASN A 268 15.34 32.30 17.01
C ASN A 268 16.05 31.00 16.58
N GLU A 269 15.48 30.29 15.59
CA GLU A 269 16.27 29.83 14.47
C GLU A 269 16.87 31.10 13.84
N THR A 270 17.91 31.63 14.49
CA THR A 270 19.08 31.99 13.71
C THR A 270 19.45 30.73 12.95
N SER A 271 18.81 30.57 11.79
CA SER A 271 19.52 30.36 10.54
C SER A 271 20.70 31.33 10.53
N GLU A 272 21.74 31.00 11.30
CA GLU A 272 23.07 31.20 10.76
C GLU A 272 23.00 30.49 9.42
N THR A 273 22.98 31.31 8.38
CA THR A 273 23.07 30.93 6.99
C THR A 273 24.37 30.16 6.76
N ASN A 274 24.42 28.92 7.22
CA ASN A 274 24.99 27.84 6.46
C ASN A 274 23.87 27.37 5.55
N THR A 275 23.81 27.98 4.37
CA THR A 275 23.06 27.50 3.21
C THR A 275 23.46 26.06 2.89
N LYS A 276 22.85 25.11 3.59
CA LYS A 276 22.71 23.72 3.21
C LYS A 276 21.28 23.29 3.55
N THR A 277 20.35 23.63 2.66
CA THR A 277 19.32 22.67 2.19
C THR A 277 18.53 21.82 3.21
N ASN A 278 18.18 22.32 4.40
CA ASN A 278 17.34 21.56 5.36
C ASN A 278 15.91 21.28 4.83
N GLY A 279 15.33 22.19 4.05
CA GLY A 279 14.06 21.93 3.36
C GLY A 279 14.12 20.72 2.41
N SER A 280 15.30 20.43 1.83
CA SER A 280 15.46 19.28 0.94
C SER A 280 15.60 17.95 1.67
N ALA A 281 16.13 17.93 2.90
CA ALA A 281 16.32 16.68 3.64
C ALA A 281 14.98 16.18 4.19
N LEU A 282 14.21 17.08 4.81
CA LEU A 282 12.85 16.79 5.25
C LEU A 282 11.96 16.34 4.08
N GLU A 283 11.98 17.07 2.96
CA GLU A 283 11.19 16.74 1.76
C GLU A 283 11.59 15.36 1.20
N LYS A 284 12.90 15.08 1.06
CA LYS A 284 13.39 13.77 0.62
C LYS A 284 12.87 12.63 1.48
N VAL A 285 12.97 12.74 2.80
CA VAL A 285 12.57 11.66 3.71
C VAL A 285 11.03 11.55 3.80
N SER A 286 10.31 12.64 3.55
CA SER A 286 8.84 12.65 3.47
C SER A 286 8.31 11.99 2.19
N GLU A 287 9.09 11.97 1.11
CA GLU A 287 8.71 11.37 -0.17
C GLU A 287 9.30 9.96 -0.36
N ASP A 288 10.44 9.67 0.29
CA ASP A 288 11.17 8.41 0.19
C ASP A 288 10.96 7.54 1.43
N PHE A 289 10.03 6.58 1.31
CA PHE A 289 9.75 5.59 2.35
C PHE A 289 10.96 4.72 2.67
N GLU A 290 11.82 4.40 1.69
CA GLU A 290 12.99 3.57 1.91
C GLU A 290 14.04 4.30 2.76
N LEU A 291 14.27 5.59 2.46
CA LEU A 291 15.12 6.45 3.26
C LEU A 291 14.59 6.60 4.70
N TYR A 292 13.28 6.76 4.88
CA TYR A 292 12.66 6.77 6.20
C TYR A 292 12.96 5.48 6.99
N ILE A 293 12.76 4.29 6.40
CA ILE A 293 13.05 3.02 7.08
C ILE A 293 14.56 2.86 7.35
N LYS A 294 15.42 3.30 6.43
CA LYS A 294 16.88 3.28 6.63
C LYS A 294 17.29 4.07 7.88
N ILE A 295 16.79 5.30 8.03
CA ILE A 295 17.10 6.16 9.18
C ILE A 295 16.59 5.52 10.49
N MET A 296 15.37 4.97 10.48
CA MET A 296 14.80 4.26 11.63
C MET A 296 15.67 3.06 12.06
N CYS A 297 16.12 2.24 11.11
CA CYS A 297 17.05 1.13 11.39
C CYS A 297 18.41 1.61 11.91
N HIS A 298 18.94 2.70 11.37
CA HIS A 298 20.19 3.30 11.86
C HIS A 298 20.05 3.76 13.31
N GLN A 299 18.94 4.42 13.68
CA GLN A 299 18.67 4.80 15.07
C GLN A 299 18.58 3.58 16.01
N ASN A 300 17.87 2.53 15.59
CA ASN A 300 17.71 1.32 16.40
C ASN A 300 19.05 0.60 16.65
N MET A 301 19.89 0.46 15.61
CA MET A 301 21.20 -0.18 15.75
C MET A 301 22.22 0.73 16.44
N GLY A 302 22.18 2.04 16.16
CA GLY A 302 23.02 3.04 16.81
C GLY A 302 22.76 3.13 18.32
N ALA A 303 21.51 3.03 18.75
CA ALA A 303 21.15 2.99 20.18
C ALA A 303 21.80 1.80 20.90
N ALA A 304 21.83 0.61 20.29
CA ALA A 304 22.53 -0.56 20.83
C ALA A 304 24.06 -0.39 20.87
N GLN A 305 24.60 0.55 20.09
CA GLN A 305 26.02 0.91 20.03
C GLN A 305 26.36 2.17 20.85
N GLY A 306 25.40 2.72 21.61
CA GLY A 306 25.59 3.89 22.46
C GLY A 306 25.62 5.24 21.73
N LYS A 307 25.19 5.28 20.46
CA LYS A 307 25.00 6.53 19.72
C LYS A 307 23.69 7.19 20.12
N ASP A 308 23.73 8.51 20.21
CA ASP A 308 22.54 9.32 20.46
C ASP A 308 21.69 9.47 19.18
N ALA A 309 20.36 9.36 19.35
CA ALA A 309 19.42 9.39 18.24
C ALA A 309 19.39 10.75 17.51
N ALA A 310 19.60 11.87 18.21
CA ALA A 310 19.66 13.19 17.59
C ALA A 310 20.97 13.36 16.80
N SER A 311 22.08 12.79 17.29
CA SER A 311 23.34 12.75 16.52
C SER A 311 23.16 12.01 15.18
N ILE A 312 22.45 10.89 15.17
CA ILE A 312 22.17 10.14 13.94
C ILE A 312 21.29 10.95 12.99
N LEU A 313 20.23 11.60 13.48
CA LEU A 313 19.37 12.46 12.64
C LEU A 313 20.15 13.60 11.98
N ASN A 314 21.09 14.19 12.72
CA ASN A 314 21.97 15.24 12.18
C ASN A 314 22.84 14.74 11.01
N GLU A 315 23.24 13.47 10.98
CA GLU A 315 23.95 12.87 9.83
C GLU A 315 23.11 12.90 8.55
N TYR A 316 21.77 12.86 8.69
CA TYR A 316 20.81 12.96 7.60
C TYR A 316 20.29 14.39 7.35
N GLY A 317 20.80 15.38 8.08
CA GLY A 317 20.33 16.77 8.00
C GLY A 317 18.92 16.98 8.54
N LEU A 318 18.47 16.14 9.48
CA LEU A 318 17.19 16.24 10.17
C LEU A 318 17.40 16.64 11.63
N ASN A 319 16.46 17.40 12.19
CA ASN A 319 16.32 17.53 13.63
C ASN A 319 15.21 16.61 14.19
N VAL A 320 15.04 16.59 15.52
CA VAL A 320 14.04 15.73 16.20
C VAL A 320 12.61 16.09 15.82
N THR A 321 12.32 17.37 15.60
CA THR A 321 11.00 17.88 15.19
C THR A 321 10.66 17.44 13.77
N ASP A 322 11.62 17.56 12.84
CA ASP A 322 11.50 17.09 11.45
C ASP A 322 11.19 15.59 11.45
N TRP A 323 11.99 14.81 12.19
CA TRP A 323 11.83 13.37 12.28
C TRP A 323 10.48 12.94 12.86
N SER A 324 10.01 13.65 13.90
CA SER A 324 8.70 13.39 14.50
C SER A 324 7.55 13.66 13.51
N SER A 325 7.66 14.73 12.72
CA SER A 325 6.68 15.09 11.69
C SER A 325 6.63 14.05 10.57
N VAL A 326 7.80 13.61 10.08
CA VAL A 326 7.92 12.55 9.07
C VAL A 326 7.39 11.21 9.59
N GLY A 327 7.69 10.87 10.84
CA GLY A 327 7.20 9.66 11.49
C GLY A 327 5.68 9.63 11.57
N ALA A 328 5.03 10.74 11.93
CA ALA A 328 3.58 10.85 11.97
C ALA A 328 2.94 10.65 10.59
N GLN A 329 3.53 11.24 9.54
CA GLN A 329 3.07 11.06 8.15
C GLN A 329 3.13 9.58 7.73
N TRP A 330 4.28 8.93 7.90
CA TRP A 330 4.46 7.55 7.46
C TRP A 330 3.67 6.56 8.31
N SER A 331 3.56 6.79 9.63
CA SER A 331 2.70 5.99 10.51
C SER A 331 1.24 6.01 10.05
N THR A 332 0.73 7.18 9.67
CA THR A 332 -0.64 7.33 9.13
C THR A 332 -0.83 6.56 7.83
N LYS A 333 0.13 6.65 6.90
CA LYS A 333 0.10 5.90 5.63
C LYS A 333 0.12 4.39 5.89
N MET A 334 1.06 3.90 6.70
CA MET A 334 1.20 2.48 7.01
C MET A 334 0.00 1.89 7.76
N ALA A 335 -0.70 2.69 8.57
CA ALA A 335 -1.91 2.25 9.26
C ALA A 335 -3.08 1.89 8.31
N THR A 336 -3.01 2.33 7.04
CA THR A 336 -4.10 2.17 6.05
C THR A 336 -3.65 1.58 4.72
N ASP A 337 -2.37 1.23 4.58
CA ASP A 337 -1.76 0.66 3.38
C ASP A 337 -0.98 -0.60 3.74
N THR A 338 -1.61 -1.75 3.51
CA THR A 338 -1.05 -3.07 3.78
C THR A 338 0.18 -3.38 2.92
N ARG A 339 0.25 -2.85 1.70
CA ARG A 339 1.41 -3.04 0.82
C ARG A 339 2.63 -2.31 1.38
N MET A 340 2.43 -1.11 1.91
CA MET A 340 3.47 -0.34 2.57
C MET A 340 3.96 -1.03 3.85
N ALA A 341 3.05 -1.61 4.64
CA ALA A 341 3.41 -2.38 5.83
C ALA A 341 4.25 -3.64 5.49
N MET A 342 3.97 -4.33 4.39
CA MET A 342 4.82 -5.44 3.92
C MET A 342 6.20 -4.97 3.50
N LYS A 343 6.25 -3.89 2.71
CA LYS A 343 7.52 -3.28 2.27
C LYS A 343 8.39 -2.83 3.45
N MET A 344 7.77 -2.36 4.54
CA MET A 344 8.48 -2.03 5.78
C MET A 344 9.28 -3.24 6.31
N GLY A 345 8.66 -4.42 6.37
CA GLY A 345 9.32 -5.64 6.87
C GLY A 345 10.55 -6.02 6.05
N GLU A 346 10.43 -6.01 4.72
CA GLU A 346 11.54 -6.29 3.80
C GLU A 346 12.70 -5.29 3.96
N LEU A 347 12.38 -3.99 4.05
CA LEU A 347 13.37 -2.93 4.22
C LEU A 347 14.04 -2.97 5.60
N MET A 348 13.28 -3.29 6.65
CA MET A 348 13.83 -3.45 7.99
C MET A 348 14.82 -4.62 8.06
N GLU A 349 14.54 -5.75 7.42
CA GLU A 349 15.47 -6.88 7.36
C GLU A 349 16.78 -6.47 6.64
N LYS A 350 16.65 -5.83 5.47
CA LYS A 350 17.79 -5.31 4.70
C LYS A 350 18.68 -4.37 5.51
N TYR A 351 18.09 -3.32 6.09
CA TYR A 351 18.88 -2.26 6.74
C TYR A 351 19.34 -2.61 8.15
N ASN A 352 18.60 -3.44 8.90
CA ASN A 352 19.14 -3.99 10.15
C ASN A 352 20.39 -4.84 9.87
N ALA A 353 20.41 -5.62 8.79
CA ALA A 353 21.61 -6.37 8.40
C ALA A 353 22.77 -5.45 7.98
N GLU A 354 22.49 -4.37 7.23
CA GLU A 354 23.49 -3.35 6.85
C GLU A 354 24.15 -2.72 8.10
N PHE A 355 23.35 -2.20 9.03
CA PHE A 355 23.87 -1.52 10.22
C PHE A 355 24.36 -2.44 11.35
N ALA A 356 24.05 -3.74 11.28
CA ALA A 356 24.63 -4.74 12.18
C ALA A 356 26.07 -5.12 11.76
N THR A 357 26.41 -4.98 10.48
CA THR A 357 27.73 -5.35 9.93
C THR A 357 28.69 -4.17 9.87
N ALA A 358 28.18 -2.98 9.57
CA ALA A 358 28.93 -1.74 9.69
C ALA A 358 28.95 -1.32 11.18
N GLY A 359 30.10 -1.45 11.86
CA GLY A 359 30.34 -0.58 13.00
C GLY A 359 30.26 0.85 12.49
N ALA A 360 29.19 1.59 12.83
CA ALA A 360 28.81 2.78 12.09
C ALA A 360 29.87 3.88 12.23
N GLY A 361 30.79 3.94 11.27
CA GLY A 361 31.97 4.80 11.27
C GLY A 361 32.79 4.78 9.97
N ASP A 362 32.65 3.76 9.12
CA ASP A 362 33.33 3.73 7.82
C ASP A 362 32.30 3.87 6.69
N ASP A 363 32.32 5.04 6.06
CA ASP A 363 31.71 5.46 4.79
C ASP A 363 30.30 4.94 4.45
N ILE A 364 29.31 5.83 4.59
CA ILE A 364 28.02 5.70 3.91
C ILE A 364 28.21 6.22 2.47
N ASP A 365 28.07 5.32 1.50
CA ASP A 365 28.05 5.69 0.06
C ASP A 365 26.68 6.34 -0.27
N PHE A 366 26.72 7.46 -1.00
CA PHE A 366 25.56 8.29 -1.35
C PHE A 366 24.95 7.94 -2.71
#